data_AF-A0A653SFT1-F1
#
_entry.id   AF-A0A653SFT1-F1
#
_cell.length_a   1.000
_cell.length_b   1.000
_cell.length_c   1.000
_cell.angle_alpha   90.00
_cell.angle_beta   90.00
_cell.angle_gamma   90.00
#
_symmetry.space_group_name_H-M   'P 1'
#
loop_
_entity.id
_entity.type
_entity.pdbx_description
1 polymer ?
#
loop_
_entity_poly.entity_id
_entity_poly.type
_entity_poly.pdbx_seq_one_letter_code
_entity_poly.pdbx_strand_id
1 'polypeptide(L)'
;MLKPVVCDVAIIGAGSAGLAAYHAAKATGAKVLLIEAGAGGTTCARYGCMPSKLLLAAARAARDAKAAEMFGVHAEDLTIDGKAVMARVRRERDHFVEAVLEDVAAIPPADRLHGQARFAGPDTLTVDDHTLVTARAVVIATGARPVVPEDLAETCQERVVTHETVFEMETLPRSLAVIGAGPLGLELALAFVRLGVKTTVFDEGDAIGAVGDPVVAEAVADQMKRELVFELGVTVEAKRKTDGDILLHWTKAGGKARRGTFDYVLVATGRTPALDGLDLNLAGLDCDEDGAPVFDPDTLRCGQSTIFIAGDANDDRPVLHEASLQGELAGRNAVHAPKLEKRAPMPRMAVVYSDPDIASVGPGWDDDAANGWIVGCSDDVGRARVDGRPSGILRVYAGARDGVLLGGELFGPDVEHLAHLLAWAVQLKMTAKDVLALPFYHPTTEESLRTALRDLADQQKG
;
A
#
# COMPACT_ATOMS: atom_id res chain seq x y z
N MET A 1 25.47 -31.89 9.15
CA MET A 1 25.53 -31.15 10.42
C MET A 1 25.31 -29.68 10.08
N LEU A 2 24.39 -29.00 10.79
CA LEU A 2 24.15 -27.57 10.57
C LEU A 2 25.36 -26.76 11.02
N LYS A 3 25.74 -25.75 10.24
CA LYS A 3 26.79 -24.79 10.60
C LYS A 3 26.25 -23.88 11.72
N PRO A 4 26.89 -23.81 12.90
CA PRO A 4 26.45 -22.91 13.96
C PRO A 4 26.86 -21.46 13.66
N VAL A 5 25.95 -20.52 13.90
CA VAL A 5 26.17 -19.07 13.84
C VAL A 5 25.57 -18.42 15.09
N VAL A 6 26.27 -17.46 15.68
CA VAL A 6 25.80 -16.73 16.87
C VAL A 6 25.83 -15.23 16.59
N CYS A 7 24.71 -14.56 16.83
CA CYS A 7 24.56 -13.12 16.68
C CYS A 7 23.78 -12.50 17.85
N ASP A 8 23.82 -11.17 17.96
CA ASP A 8 22.98 -10.43 18.91
C ASP A 8 21.55 -10.34 18.36
N VAL A 9 21.40 -10.03 17.07
CA VAL A 9 20.10 -9.86 16.41
C VAL A 9 20.06 -10.68 15.12
N ALA A 10 19.03 -11.51 14.95
CA ALA A 10 18.69 -12.11 13.67
C ALA A 10 17.47 -11.40 13.06
N ILE A 11 17.50 -11.13 11.76
CA ILE A 11 16.42 -10.45 11.04
C ILE A 11 15.97 -11.36 9.90
N ILE A 12 14.68 -11.69 9.88
CA ILE A 12 14.07 -12.57 8.89
C ILE A 12 13.35 -11.72 7.85
N GLY A 13 13.92 -11.66 6.64
CA GLY A 13 13.44 -10.86 5.51
C GLY A 13 14.28 -9.61 5.26
N ALA A 14 14.72 -9.40 4.01
CA ALA A 14 15.47 -8.24 3.54
C ALA A 14 14.59 -7.24 2.76
N GLY A 15 13.33 -7.08 3.18
CA GLY A 15 12.46 -5.99 2.74
C GLY A 15 12.81 -4.65 3.40
N SER A 16 11.99 -3.62 3.17
CA SER A 16 12.22 -2.27 3.72
C SER A 16 12.35 -2.26 5.24
N ALA A 17 11.45 -2.96 5.96
CA ALA A 17 11.53 -3.09 7.41
C ALA A 17 12.79 -3.85 7.87
N GLY A 18 13.16 -4.93 7.17
CA GLY A 18 14.33 -5.74 7.51
C GLY A 18 15.66 -5.00 7.30
N LEU A 19 15.80 -4.27 6.20
CA LEU A 19 16.98 -3.45 5.93
C LEU A 19 17.09 -2.28 6.93
N ALA A 20 15.99 -1.62 7.23
CA ALA A 20 15.94 -0.57 8.24
C ALA A 20 16.32 -1.11 9.63
N ALA A 21 15.78 -2.27 10.01
CA ALA A 21 16.14 -2.97 11.26
C ALA A 21 17.63 -3.33 11.30
N TYR A 22 18.18 -3.82 10.18
CA TYR A 22 19.59 -4.18 10.05
C TYR A 22 20.47 -2.96 10.31
N HIS A 23 20.24 -1.85 9.61
CA HIS A 23 21.05 -0.64 9.77
C HIS A 23 20.93 -0.05 11.18
N ALA A 24 19.72 -0.01 11.74
CA ALA A 24 19.48 0.52 13.08
C ALA A 24 20.16 -0.33 14.17
N ALA A 25 20.09 -1.66 14.10
CA ALA A 25 20.79 -2.55 15.02
C ALA A 25 22.32 -2.51 14.81
N LYS A 26 22.78 -2.45 13.56
CA LYS A 26 24.22 -2.41 13.25
C LYS A 26 24.88 -1.11 13.73
N ALA A 27 24.17 0.01 13.70
CA ALA A 27 24.64 1.30 14.18
C ALA A 27 25.00 1.31 15.67
N THR A 28 24.48 0.37 16.47
CA THR A 28 24.85 0.22 17.89
C THR A 28 26.10 -0.62 18.11
N GLY A 29 26.70 -1.17 17.04
CA GLY A 29 27.82 -2.12 17.11
C GLY A 29 27.42 -3.58 17.37
N ALA A 30 26.13 -3.92 17.29
CA ALA A 30 25.66 -5.29 17.47
C ALA A 30 26.14 -6.22 16.34
N LYS A 31 26.29 -7.52 16.65
CA LYS A 31 26.43 -8.57 15.64
C LYS A 31 25.05 -8.88 15.09
N VAL A 32 24.81 -8.57 13.82
CA VAL A 32 23.50 -8.69 13.19
C VAL A 32 23.60 -9.68 12.03
N LEU A 33 22.61 -10.57 11.92
CA LEU A 33 22.46 -11.47 10.78
C LEU A 33 21.15 -11.18 10.06
N LEU A 34 21.22 -10.72 8.82
CA LEU A 34 20.09 -10.54 7.92
C LEU A 34 19.89 -11.82 7.07
N ILE A 35 18.69 -12.38 7.10
CA ILE A 35 18.36 -13.64 6.42
C ILE A 35 17.31 -13.35 5.33
N GLU A 36 17.61 -13.73 4.09
CA GLU A 36 16.72 -13.52 2.93
C GLU A 36 16.59 -14.81 2.12
N ALA A 37 15.35 -15.23 1.85
CA ALA A 37 15.07 -16.47 1.12
C ALA A 37 14.82 -16.24 -0.38
N GLY A 38 14.38 -15.05 -0.76
CA GLY A 38 13.98 -14.71 -2.11
C GLY A 38 15.04 -13.94 -2.89
N ALA A 39 14.60 -13.35 -4.01
CA ALA A 39 15.47 -12.65 -4.95
C ALA A 39 15.98 -11.27 -4.44
N GLY A 40 15.72 -10.90 -3.18
CA GLY A 40 16.05 -9.58 -2.62
C GLY A 40 15.29 -8.42 -3.29
N GLY A 41 15.77 -7.18 -3.17
CA GLY A 41 15.25 -6.04 -3.94
C GLY A 41 13.99 -5.37 -3.40
N THR A 42 13.42 -5.83 -2.27
CA THR A 42 12.14 -5.41 -1.66
C THR A 42 10.90 -5.60 -2.54
N THR A 43 9.74 -5.87 -1.91
CA THR A 43 8.44 -5.88 -2.60
C THR A 43 8.16 -4.54 -3.27
N CYS A 44 8.45 -3.43 -2.58
CA CYS A 44 8.19 -2.07 -3.07
C CYS A 44 8.83 -1.80 -4.44
N ALA A 45 10.14 -2.08 -4.59
CA ALA A 45 10.82 -1.85 -5.84
C ALA A 45 10.53 -2.95 -6.87
N ARG A 46 10.42 -4.22 -6.48
CA ARG A 46 10.23 -5.32 -7.43
C ARG A 46 8.83 -5.38 -8.04
N TYR A 47 7.80 -5.33 -7.19
CA TYR A 47 6.44 -5.76 -7.50
C TYR A 47 5.36 -4.82 -6.92
N GLY A 48 5.76 -3.76 -6.23
CA GLY A 48 4.87 -2.89 -5.47
C GLY A 48 4.80 -1.49 -6.06
N CYS A 49 5.17 -0.51 -5.23
CA CYS A 49 5.00 0.91 -5.50
C CYS A 49 5.70 1.34 -6.80
N MET A 50 6.96 0.97 -7.02
CA MET A 50 7.72 1.48 -8.16
C MET A 50 7.11 1.08 -9.51
N PRO A 51 6.91 -0.21 -9.83
CA PRO A 51 6.31 -0.60 -11.10
C PRO A 51 4.86 -0.13 -11.26
N SER A 52 4.07 -0.03 -10.18
CA SER A 52 2.70 0.49 -10.29
C SER A 52 2.69 1.98 -10.65
N LYS A 53 3.55 2.79 -10.02
CA LYS A 53 3.66 4.23 -10.30
C LYS A 53 4.24 4.50 -11.69
N LEU A 54 5.12 3.63 -12.19
CA LEU A 54 5.60 3.67 -13.57
C LEU A 54 4.49 3.42 -14.60
N LEU A 55 3.61 2.44 -14.33
CA LEU A 55 2.47 2.14 -15.20
C LEU A 55 1.42 3.27 -15.15
N LEU A 56 1.13 3.80 -13.96
CA LEU A 56 0.25 4.95 -13.77
C LEU A 56 0.77 6.21 -14.48
N ALA A 57 2.08 6.44 -14.50
CA ALA A 57 2.67 7.57 -15.23
C ALA A 57 2.42 7.46 -16.75
N ALA A 58 2.57 6.26 -17.32
CA ALA A 58 2.24 6.02 -18.74
C ALA A 58 0.73 6.20 -18.99
N ALA A 59 -0.11 5.73 -18.08
CA ALA A 59 -1.56 5.88 -18.14
C ALA A 59 -2.00 7.35 -18.07
N ARG A 60 -1.40 8.15 -17.18
CA ARG A 60 -1.63 9.60 -17.07
C ARG A 60 -1.27 10.30 -18.38
N ALA A 61 -0.11 10.00 -18.96
CA ALA A 61 0.30 10.57 -20.25
C ALA A 61 -0.70 10.24 -21.39
N ALA A 62 -1.18 9.00 -21.45
CA ALA A 62 -2.18 8.60 -22.45
C ALA A 62 -3.53 9.29 -22.24
N ARG A 63 -3.97 9.45 -20.99
CA ARG A 63 -5.19 10.18 -20.64
C ARG A 63 -5.08 11.66 -20.99
N ASP A 64 -3.98 12.31 -20.61
CA ASP A 64 -3.78 13.74 -20.83
C ASP A 64 -3.71 14.07 -22.33
N ALA A 65 -3.07 13.21 -23.13
CA ALA A 65 -3.10 13.33 -24.59
C ALA A 65 -4.52 13.25 -25.17
N LYS A 66 -5.39 12.37 -24.64
CA LYS A 66 -6.81 12.28 -25.05
C LYS A 66 -7.63 13.49 -24.61
N ALA A 67 -7.32 14.07 -23.45
CA ALA A 67 -8.03 15.22 -22.91
C ALA A 67 -7.59 16.56 -23.51
N ALA A 68 -6.44 16.60 -24.21
CA ALA A 68 -5.79 17.82 -24.68
C ALA A 68 -6.68 18.71 -25.57
N GLU A 69 -7.68 18.14 -26.24
CA GLU A 69 -8.62 18.87 -27.10
C GLU A 69 -9.35 20.00 -26.35
N MET A 70 -9.61 19.83 -25.04
CA MET A 70 -10.25 20.86 -24.22
C MET A 70 -9.42 22.17 -24.15
N PHE A 71 -8.12 22.10 -24.43
CA PHE A 71 -7.20 23.22 -24.48
C PHE A 71 -6.93 23.70 -25.92
N GLY A 72 -7.66 23.19 -26.91
CA GLY A 72 -7.41 23.47 -28.33
C GLY A 72 -6.17 22.78 -28.89
N VAL A 73 -5.65 21.75 -28.20
CA VAL A 73 -4.51 20.94 -28.66
C VAL A 73 -5.04 19.62 -29.20
N HIS A 74 -4.86 19.39 -30.50
CA HIS A 74 -5.35 18.19 -31.16
C HIS A 74 -4.21 17.18 -31.33
N ALA A 75 -4.37 15.98 -30.75
CA ALA A 75 -3.44 14.86 -30.90
C ALA A 75 -4.07 13.79 -31.79
N GLU A 76 -4.06 14.03 -33.11
CA GLU A 76 -4.50 13.04 -34.10
C GLU A 76 -3.56 11.80 -34.06
N ASP A 77 -4.12 10.61 -34.28
CA ASP A 77 -3.40 9.32 -34.34
C ASP A 77 -2.66 8.86 -33.05
N LEU A 78 -3.20 9.19 -31.87
CA LEU A 78 -2.67 8.68 -30.59
C LEU A 78 -2.59 7.14 -30.58
N THR A 79 -1.36 6.62 -30.55
CA THR A 79 -1.08 5.18 -30.52
C THR A 79 -0.47 4.79 -29.18
N ILE A 80 -1.00 3.73 -28.56
CA ILE A 80 -0.46 3.15 -27.33
C ILE A 80 0.23 1.84 -27.70
N ASP A 81 1.56 1.85 -27.70
CA ASP A 81 2.36 0.63 -27.86
C ASP A 81 2.49 -0.08 -26.52
N GLY A 82 1.66 -1.10 -26.31
CA GLY A 82 1.64 -1.88 -25.08
C GLY A 82 2.96 -2.61 -24.78
N LYS A 83 3.74 -2.99 -25.80
CA LYS A 83 5.07 -3.59 -25.60
C LYS A 83 6.06 -2.55 -25.10
N ALA A 84 6.06 -1.37 -25.72
CA ALA A 84 6.94 -0.28 -25.29
C ALA A 84 6.62 0.20 -23.87
N VAL A 85 5.33 0.29 -23.52
CA VAL A 85 4.88 0.62 -22.14
C VAL A 85 5.43 -0.39 -21.14
N MET A 86 5.16 -1.68 -21.34
CA MET A 86 5.57 -2.71 -20.39
C MET A 86 7.10 -2.90 -20.35
N ALA A 87 7.80 -2.74 -21.48
CA ALA A 87 9.26 -2.75 -21.50
C ALA A 87 9.86 -1.58 -20.70
N ARG A 88 9.24 -0.39 -20.76
CA ARG A 88 9.65 0.77 -19.96
C ARG A 88 9.42 0.52 -18.46
N VAL A 89 8.27 -0.08 -18.09
CA VAL A 89 7.98 -0.44 -16.70
C VAL A 89 9.04 -1.39 -16.16
N ARG A 90 9.32 -2.50 -16.86
CA ARG A 90 10.35 -3.46 -16.45
C ARG A 90 11.74 -2.84 -16.34
N ARG A 91 12.17 -2.07 -17.34
CA ARG A 91 13.51 -1.45 -17.35
C ARG A 91 13.73 -0.52 -16.15
N GLU A 92 12.80 0.39 -15.87
CA GLU A 92 12.98 1.29 -14.72
C GLU A 92 12.79 0.56 -13.39
N ARG A 93 11.88 -0.44 -13.33
CA ARG A 93 11.74 -1.33 -12.18
C ARG A 93 13.09 -2.00 -11.87
N ASP A 94 13.71 -2.61 -12.88
CA ASP A 94 14.99 -3.31 -12.73
C ASP A 94 16.09 -2.36 -12.23
N HIS A 95 16.09 -1.10 -12.70
CA HIS A 95 17.01 -0.06 -12.18
C HIS A 95 16.80 0.22 -10.67
N PHE A 96 15.56 0.36 -10.21
CA PHE A 96 15.27 0.54 -8.78
C PHE A 96 15.64 -0.70 -7.95
N VAL A 97 15.41 -1.89 -8.49
CA VAL A 97 15.76 -3.15 -7.83
C VAL A 97 17.27 -3.32 -7.73
N GLU A 98 18.02 -2.99 -8.79
CA GLU A 98 19.48 -3.06 -8.82
C GLU A 98 20.09 -2.19 -7.71
N ALA A 99 19.60 -0.97 -7.51
CA ALA A 99 20.06 -0.10 -6.42
C ALA A 99 19.89 -0.76 -5.03
N VAL A 100 18.74 -1.39 -4.78
CA VAL A 100 18.51 -2.12 -3.51
C VAL A 100 19.45 -3.33 -3.39
N LEU A 101 19.68 -4.06 -4.49
CA LEU A 101 20.57 -5.21 -4.48
C LEU A 101 22.03 -4.81 -4.25
N GLU A 102 22.46 -3.65 -4.76
CA GLU A 102 23.78 -3.07 -4.48
C GLU A 102 23.92 -2.72 -2.99
N ASP A 103 22.90 -2.11 -2.38
CA ASP A 103 22.88 -1.83 -0.93
C ASP A 103 22.99 -3.12 -0.10
N VAL A 104 22.25 -4.16 -0.48
CA VAL A 104 22.34 -5.49 0.17
C VAL A 104 23.70 -6.15 -0.08
N ALA A 105 24.28 -5.99 -1.26
CA ALA A 105 25.60 -6.56 -1.57
C ALA A 105 26.72 -5.88 -0.78
N ALA A 106 26.56 -4.60 -0.44
CA ALA A 106 27.46 -3.83 0.41
C ALA A 106 27.43 -4.27 1.89
N ILE A 107 26.39 -5.00 2.33
CA ILE A 107 26.34 -5.62 3.66
C ILE A 107 27.46 -6.68 3.75
N PRO A 108 28.29 -6.66 4.82
CA PRO A 108 29.37 -7.62 5.01
C PRO A 108 28.86 -9.07 4.84
N PRO A 109 29.58 -9.94 4.10
CA PRO A 109 29.14 -11.32 3.89
C PRO A 109 28.91 -12.12 5.18
N ALA A 110 29.54 -11.73 6.29
CA ALA A 110 29.34 -12.35 7.60
C ALA A 110 28.00 -11.96 8.26
N ASP A 111 27.39 -10.87 7.82
CA ASP A 111 26.17 -10.29 8.36
C ASP A 111 24.94 -10.65 7.52
N ARG A 112 25.10 -11.39 6.41
CA ARG A 112 23.99 -11.80 5.53
C ARG A 112 24.00 -13.30 5.26
N LEU A 113 22.82 -13.89 5.19
CA LEU A 113 22.62 -15.31 4.94
C LEU A 113 21.44 -15.49 3.97
N HIS A 114 21.65 -16.32 2.94
CA HIS A 114 20.57 -16.71 2.05
C HIS A 114 19.91 -17.99 2.58
N GLY A 115 18.58 -18.06 2.52
CA GLY A 115 17.80 -19.27 2.80
C GLY A 115 16.52 -19.01 3.59
N GLN A 116 15.67 -20.02 3.68
CA GLN A 116 14.41 -19.97 4.42
C GLN A 116 14.68 -20.14 5.91
N ALA A 117 14.43 -19.09 6.71
CA ALA A 117 14.51 -19.16 8.16
C ALA A 117 13.24 -19.77 8.79
N ARG A 118 13.42 -20.62 9.81
CA ARG A 118 12.34 -21.17 10.64
C ARG A 118 12.77 -21.22 12.10
N PHE A 119 11.84 -20.97 13.02
CA PHE A 119 12.10 -21.10 14.44
C PHE A 119 12.32 -22.58 14.80
N ALA A 120 13.40 -22.84 15.54
CA ALA A 120 13.66 -24.13 16.19
C ALA A 120 13.56 -24.03 17.72
N GLY A 121 13.31 -22.81 18.23
CA GLY A 121 13.15 -22.43 19.62
C GLY A 121 13.01 -20.91 19.74
N PRO A 122 12.81 -20.35 20.95
CA PRO A 122 12.62 -18.91 21.15
C PRO A 122 13.81 -18.02 20.74
N ASP A 123 15.03 -18.58 20.77
CA ASP A 123 16.30 -17.87 20.49
C ASP A 123 17.09 -18.54 19.34
N THR A 124 16.48 -19.50 18.66
CA THR A 124 17.16 -20.38 17.72
C THR A 124 16.39 -20.50 16.41
N LEU A 125 17.09 -20.27 15.30
CA LEU A 125 16.55 -20.41 13.94
C LEU A 125 17.34 -21.48 13.18
N THR A 126 16.64 -22.25 12.35
CA THR A 126 17.27 -22.99 11.26
C THR A 126 17.15 -22.18 9.97
N VAL A 127 18.18 -22.20 9.14
CA VAL A 127 18.13 -21.63 7.80
C VAL A 127 18.42 -22.74 6.80
N ASP A 128 17.39 -23.07 6.03
CA ASP A 128 17.30 -24.27 5.21
C ASP A 128 17.79 -25.51 5.99
N ASP A 129 18.60 -26.36 5.35
CA ASP A 129 19.20 -27.55 5.93
C ASP A 129 20.69 -27.39 6.24
N HIS A 130 21.20 -26.14 6.24
CA HIS A 130 22.64 -25.88 6.29
C HIS A 130 23.12 -25.06 7.50
N THR A 131 22.29 -24.21 8.13
CA THR A 131 22.72 -23.32 9.22
C THR A 131 21.80 -23.38 10.44
N LEU A 132 22.37 -23.39 11.64
CA LEU A 132 21.69 -23.18 12.90
C LEU A 132 22.15 -21.83 13.48
N VAL A 133 21.23 -20.90 13.67
CA VAL A 133 21.48 -19.56 14.19
C VAL A 133 20.98 -19.48 15.63
N THR A 134 21.83 -19.04 16.55
CA THR A 134 21.42 -18.64 17.90
C THR A 134 21.51 -17.11 18.01
N ALA A 135 20.41 -16.47 18.35
CA ALA A 135 20.30 -15.01 18.41
C ALA A 135 19.71 -14.55 19.74
N ARG A 136 20.23 -13.47 20.32
CA ARG A 136 19.66 -12.90 21.55
C ARG A 136 18.25 -12.32 21.32
N ALA A 137 18.03 -11.76 20.14
CA ALA A 137 16.73 -11.23 19.70
C ALA A 137 16.49 -11.54 18.22
N VAL A 138 15.21 -11.60 17.84
CA VAL A 138 14.78 -11.85 16.45
C VAL A 138 13.82 -10.75 15.99
N VAL A 139 14.00 -10.26 14.76
CA VAL A 139 13.04 -9.37 14.09
C VAL A 139 12.41 -10.13 12.91
N ILE A 140 11.10 -10.31 12.95
CA ILE A 140 10.30 -10.85 11.85
C ILE A 140 9.90 -9.69 10.93
N ALA A 141 10.43 -9.69 9.71
CA ALA A 141 10.22 -8.65 8.70
C ALA A 141 9.93 -9.27 7.32
N THR A 142 9.15 -10.35 7.29
CA THR A 142 8.87 -11.18 6.12
C THR A 142 7.91 -10.55 5.11
N GLY A 143 7.32 -9.40 5.44
CA GLY A 143 6.37 -8.72 4.58
C GLY A 143 5.03 -9.45 4.47
N ALA A 144 4.35 -9.27 3.36
CA ALA A 144 3.05 -9.86 3.06
C ALA A 144 2.96 -10.32 1.61
N ARG A 145 2.13 -11.33 1.35
CA ARG A 145 1.92 -11.98 0.05
C ARG A 145 0.49 -11.78 -0.47
N PRO A 146 0.24 -11.85 -1.78
CA PRO A 146 -1.13 -11.75 -2.30
C PRO A 146 -2.00 -12.92 -1.85
N VAL A 147 -3.28 -12.66 -1.63
CA VAL A 147 -4.28 -13.72 -1.38
C VAL A 147 -4.99 -14.03 -2.69
N VAL A 148 -4.82 -15.26 -3.19
CA VAL A 148 -5.48 -15.72 -4.41
C VAL A 148 -6.48 -16.82 -4.06
N PRO A 149 -7.79 -16.64 -4.34
CA PRO A 149 -8.78 -17.70 -4.16
C PRO A 149 -8.39 -18.98 -4.93
N GLU A 150 -8.49 -20.14 -4.28
CA GLU A 150 -8.06 -21.43 -4.82
C GLU A 150 -8.75 -21.76 -6.15
N ASP A 151 -10.05 -21.50 -6.24
CA ASP A 151 -10.86 -21.73 -7.44
C ASP A 151 -10.37 -20.91 -8.64
N LEU A 152 -10.00 -19.64 -8.42
CA LEU A 152 -9.40 -18.78 -9.42
C LEU A 152 -8.01 -19.29 -9.81
N ALA A 153 -7.17 -19.63 -8.83
CA ALA A 153 -5.82 -20.13 -9.07
C ALA A 153 -5.82 -21.40 -9.94
N GLU A 154 -6.66 -22.38 -9.60
CA GLU A 154 -6.78 -23.64 -10.34
C GLU A 154 -7.36 -23.46 -11.75
N THR A 155 -8.39 -22.63 -11.87
CA THR A 155 -9.13 -22.47 -13.13
C THR A 155 -8.38 -21.64 -14.16
N CYS A 156 -7.76 -20.55 -13.71
CA CYS A 156 -7.19 -19.54 -14.59
C CYS A 156 -5.66 -19.68 -14.74
N GLN A 157 -4.99 -20.40 -13.84
CA GLN A 157 -3.57 -20.78 -13.97
C GLN A 157 -2.69 -19.56 -14.30
N GLU A 158 -1.89 -19.60 -15.36
CA GLU A 158 -0.99 -18.53 -15.82
C GLU A 158 -1.69 -17.21 -16.18
N ARG A 159 -3.02 -17.22 -16.29
CA ARG A 159 -3.84 -16.04 -16.60
C ARG A 159 -4.38 -15.35 -15.35
N VAL A 160 -4.17 -15.93 -14.16
CA VAL A 160 -4.25 -15.18 -12.89
C VAL A 160 -2.95 -14.42 -12.71
N VAL A 161 -3.07 -13.11 -12.57
CA VAL A 161 -1.95 -12.25 -12.19
C VAL A 161 -2.23 -11.58 -10.86
N THR A 162 -1.18 -11.24 -10.15
CA THR A 162 -1.21 -10.44 -8.92
C THR A 162 -0.28 -9.25 -9.11
N HIS A 163 -0.12 -8.40 -8.10
CA HIS A 163 0.93 -7.37 -8.13
C HIS A 163 2.35 -7.94 -8.37
N GLU A 164 2.58 -9.21 -8.02
CA GLU A 164 3.88 -9.87 -8.22
C GLU A 164 4.15 -10.23 -9.67
N THR A 165 3.12 -10.44 -10.49
CA THR A 165 3.29 -10.97 -11.87
C THR A 165 2.76 -10.04 -12.96
N VAL A 166 1.86 -9.11 -12.64
CA VAL A 166 1.23 -8.22 -13.63
C VAL A 166 2.24 -7.35 -14.39
N PHE A 167 3.34 -6.96 -13.76
CA PHE A 167 4.37 -6.11 -14.37
C PHE A 167 5.32 -6.88 -15.29
N GLU A 168 5.28 -8.21 -15.26
CA GLU A 168 6.10 -9.08 -16.12
C GLU A 168 5.48 -9.31 -17.50
N MET A 169 4.22 -8.89 -17.73
CA MET A 169 3.55 -9.06 -19.02
C MET A 169 4.35 -8.43 -20.17
N GLU A 170 4.58 -9.17 -21.25
CA GLU A 170 5.34 -8.66 -22.39
C GLU A 170 4.67 -7.45 -23.08
N THR A 171 3.34 -7.41 -23.05
CA THR A 171 2.50 -6.36 -23.63
C THR A 171 1.22 -6.19 -22.81
N LEU A 172 0.58 -5.03 -22.92
CA LEU A 172 -0.77 -4.81 -22.41
C LEU A 172 -1.75 -5.83 -23.03
N PRO A 173 -2.66 -6.43 -22.25
CA PRO A 173 -3.67 -7.35 -22.76
C PRO A 173 -4.81 -6.60 -23.45
N ARG A 174 -5.69 -7.32 -24.16
CA ARG A 174 -6.89 -6.71 -24.78
C ARG A 174 -7.96 -6.43 -23.73
N SER A 175 -8.04 -7.28 -22.70
CA SER A 175 -9.02 -7.16 -21.63
C SER A 175 -8.51 -7.69 -20.30
N LEU A 176 -8.95 -7.06 -19.21
CA LEU A 176 -8.53 -7.37 -17.85
C LEU A 176 -9.75 -7.34 -16.90
N ALA A 177 -9.95 -8.43 -16.16
CA ALA A 177 -10.82 -8.42 -15.00
C ALA A 177 -9.99 -8.14 -13.74
N VAL A 178 -10.41 -7.23 -12.89
CA VAL A 178 -9.75 -6.92 -11.62
C VAL A 178 -10.67 -7.35 -10.49
N ILE A 179 -10.21 -8.25 -9.63
CA ILE A 179 -10.95 -8.73 -8.46
C ILE A 179 -10.39 -7.98 -7.24
N GLY A 180 -11.21 -7.11 -6.63
CA GLY A 180 -10.81 -6.18 -5.58
C GLY A 180 -10.87 -4.73 -6.06
N ALA A 181 -11.72 -3.92 -5.45
CA ALA A 181 -11.90 -2.49 -5.64
C ALA A 181 -11.16 -1.66 -4.57
N GLY A 182 -10.31 -2.29 -3.76
CA GLY A 182 -9.37 -1.62 -2.85
C GLY A 182 -8.29 -0.82 -3.58
N PRO A 183 -7.38 -0.14 -2.85
CA PRO A 183 -6.39 0.78 -3.40
C PRO A 183 -5.58 0.23 -4.58
N LEU A 184 -4.99 -0.95 -4.41
CA LEU A 184 -4.18 -1.62 -5.44
C LEU A 184 -4.99 -1.94 -6.70
N GLY A 185 -6.19 -2.51 -6.51
CA GLY A 185 -7.08 -2.88 -7.61
C GLY A 185 -7.54 -1.66 -8.40
N LEU A 186 -7.91 -0.57 -7.70
CA LEU A 186 -8.31 0.69 -8.32
C LEU A 186 -7.17 1.33 -9.12
N GLU A 187 -5.97 1.45 -8.54
CA GLU A 187 -4.79 2.01 -9.22
C GLU A 187 -4.51 1.25 -10.53
N LEU A 188 -4.41 -0.08 -10.46
CA LEU A 188 -4.08 -0.88 -11.64
C LEU A 188 -5.22 -0.89 -12.66
N ALA A 189 -6.47 -0.96 -12.24
CA ALA A 189 -7.61 -0.89 -13.16
C ALA A 189 -7.61 0.43 -13.95
N LEU A 190 -7.37 1.56 -13.26
CA LEU A 190 -7.27 2.88 -13.89
C LEU A 190 -6.08 2.96 -14.84
N ALA A 191 -4.94 2.40 -14.45
CA ALA A 191 -3.76 2.36 -15.30
C ALA A 191 -4.06 1.63 -16.62
N PHE A 192 -4.62 0.42 -16.54
CA PHE A 192 -4.94 -0.40 -17.71
C PHE A 192 -6.03 0.23 -18.59
N VAL A 193 -7.14 0.75 -18.03
CA VAL A 193 -8.21 1.34 -18.85
C VAL A 193 -7.76 2.60 -19.59
N ARG A 194 -6.95 3.45 -18.95
CA ARG A 194 -6.41 4.67 -19.58
C ARG A 194 -5.44 4.35 -20.70
N LEU A 195 -4.72 3.23 -20.56
CA LEU A 195 -3.85 2.63 -21.58
C LEU A 195 -4.61 1.85 -22.67
N GLY A 196 -5.95 1.88 -22.66
CA GLY A 196 -6.79 1.31 -23.72
C GLY A 196 -7.18 -0.15 -23.55
N VAL A 197 -6.90 -0.75 -22.38
CA VAL A 197 -7.32 -2.12 -22.07
C VAL A 197 -8.77 -2.14 -21.61
N LYS A 198 -9.59 -3.03 -22.17
CA LYS A 198 -10.97 -3.22 -21.70
C LYS A 198 -10.96 -3.79 -20.28
N THR A 199 -11.27 -2.95 -19.29
CA THR A 199 -11.10 -3.30 -17.89
C THR A 199 -12.44 -3.30 -17.15
N THR A 200 -12.66 -4.29 -16.27
CA THR A 200 -13.84 -4.35 -15.39
C THR A 200 -13.38 -4.73 -13.99
N VAL A 201 -13.84 -3.98 -12.99
CA VAL A 201 -13.53 -4.19 -11.58
C VAL A 201 -14.70 -4.92 -10.92
N PHE A 202 -14.40 -5.97 -10.17
CA PHE A 202 -15.35 -6.79 -9.43
C PHE A 202 -14.98 -6.73 -7.94
N ASP A 203 -16.00 -6.59 -7.09
CA ASP A 203 -15.80 -6.67 -5.64
C ASP A 203 -17.06 -7.25 -4.97
N GLU A 204 -16.86 -7.95 -3.85
CA GLU A 204 -17.96 -8.47 -3.02
C GLU A 204 -18.59 -7.36 -2.19
N GLY A 205 -17.84 -6.32 -1.86
CA GLY A 205 -18.30 -5.09 -1.20
C GLY A 205 -18.75 -4.02 -2.19
N ASP A 206 -19.16 -2.88 -1.62
CA ASP A 206 -19.64 -1.70 -2.36
C ASP A 206 -18.65 -0.51 -2.32
N ALA A 207 -17.55 -0.63 -1.57
CA ALA A 207 -16.56 0.44 -1.41
C ALA A 207 -15.55 0.48 -2.57
N ILE A 208 -15.08 1.69 -2.91
CA ILE A 208 -14.04 1.92 -3.93
C ILE A 208 -12.88 2.67 -3.26
N GLY A 209 -11.65 2.16 -3.42
CA GLY A 209 -10.43 2.84 -2.98
C GLY A 209 -10.21 2.90 -1.47
N ALA A 210 -10.97 2.13 -0.68
CA ALA A 210 -10.92 2.12 0.80
C ALA A 210 -11.15 3.49 1.46
N VAL A 211 -12.11 4.26 0.92
CA VAL A 211 -12.57 5.54 1.48
C VAL A 211 -13.65 5.28 2.52
N GLY A 212 -13.51 5.85 3.72
CA GLY A 212 -14.44 5.64 4.83
C GLY A 212 -15.50 6.74 4.93
N ASP A 213 -15.14 7.99 4.64
CA ASP A 213 -16.04 9.14 4.73
C ASP A 213 -17.10 9.05 3.63
N PRO A 214 -18.40 8.98 3.97
CA PRO A 214 -19.46 8.73 3.00
C PRO A 214 -19.53 9.80 1.90
N VAL A 215 -19.17 11.05 2.21
CA VAL A 215 -19.21 12.15 1.24
C VAL A 215 -18.02 12.08 0.30
N VAL A 216 -16.83 11.70 0.79
CA VAL A 216 -15.66 11.46 -0.07
C VAL A 216 -15.88 10.20 -0.93
N ALA A 217 -16.45 9.14 -0.34
CA ALA A 217 -16.71 7.88 -1.02
C ALA A 217 -17.69 8.04 -2.19
N GLU A 218 -18.75 8.84 -2.01
CA GLU A 218 -19.69 9.19 -3.09
C GLU A 218 -18.98 9.91 -4.24
N ALA A 219 -18.18 10.94 -3.94
CA ALA A 219 -17.43 11.69 -4.95
C ALA A 219 -16.43 10.82 -5.72
N VAL A 220 -15.74 9.92 -5.02
CA VAL A 220 -14.83 8.93 -5.64
C VAL A 220 -15.61 8.00 -6.55
N ALA A 221 -16.72 7.41 -6.07
CA ALA A 221 -17.52 6.50 -6.87
C ALA A 221 -18.05 7.17 -8.15
N ASP A 222 -18.55 8.40 -8.05
CA ASP A 222 -19.07 9.16 -9.18
C ASP A 222 -18.00 9.51 -10.22
N GLN A 223 -16.78 9.82 -9.80
CA GLN A 223 -15.68 10.08 -10.73
C GLN A 223 -15.18 8.79 -11.36
N MET A 224 -14.92 7.75 -10.57
CA MET A 224 -14.30 6.51 -11.08
C MET A 224 -15.23 5.77 -12.05
N LYS A 225 -16.55 5.78 -11.81
CA LYS A 225 -17.55 5.16 -12.71
C LYS A 225 -17.66 5.83 -14.08
N ARG A 226 -17.08 7.01 -14.29
CA ARG A 226 -17.00 7.65 -15.61
C ARG A 226 -15.93 7.03 -16.51
N GLU A 227 -14.90 6.43 -15.91
CA GLU A 227 -13.76 5.85 -16.63
C GLU A 227 -13.78 4.31 -16.61
N LEU A 228 -14.29 3.71 -15.52
CA LEU A 228 -14.25 2.26 -15.29
C LEU A 228 -15.64 1.65 -15.13
N VAL A 229 -15.74 0.39 -15.55
CA VAL A 229 -16.90 -0.45 -15.27
C VAL A 229 -16.68 -1.16 -13.93
N PHE A 230 -17.61 -0.98 -13.00
CA PHE A 230 -17.62 -1.65 -11.71
C PHE A 230 -18.83 -2.59 -11.59
N GLU A 231 -18.57 -3.80 -11.13
CA GLU A 231 -19.56 -4.79 -10.74
C GLU A 231 -19.35 -5.07 -9.23
N LEU A 232 -20.02 -4.28 -8.40
CA LEU A 232 -19.91 -4.30 -6.93
C LEU A 232 -21.04 -5.09 -6.28
N GLY A 233 -20.78 -5.66 -5.10
CA GLY A 233 -21.73 -6.51 -4.39
C GLY A 233 -21.97 -7.84 -5.12
N VAL A 234 -20.96 -8.39 -5.78
CA VAL A 234 -21.07 -9.59 -6.61
C VAL A 234 -20.08 -10.68 -6.19
N THR A 235 -20.52 -11.93 -6.28
CA THR A 235 -19.61 -13.08 -6.24
C THR A 235 -19.21 -13.45 -7.66
N VAL A 236 -17.92 -13.74 -7.86
CA VAL A 236 -17.33 -14.09 -9.16
C VAL A 236 -16.93 -15.55 -9.16
N GLU A 237 -17.31 -16.28 -10.22
CA GLU A 237 -16.86 -17.64 -10.51
C GLU A 237 -16.14 -17.65 -11.85
N ALA A 238 -14.95 -18.27 -11.89
CA ALA A 238 -14.21 -18.45 -13.14
C ALA A 238 -14.53 -19.78 -13.81
N LYS A 239 -14.50 -19.79 -15.15
CA LYS A 239 -14.51 -20.99 -15.99
C LYS A 239 -13.49 -20.82 -17.10
N ARG A 240 -12.61 -21.81 -17.28
CA ARG A 240 -11.64 -21.81 -18.38
C ARG A 240 -12.34 -22.16 -19.69
N LYS A 241 -12.10 -21.37 -20.74
CA LYS A 241 -12.52 -21.73 -22.10
C LYS A 241 -11.42 -22.50 -22.84
N THR A 242 -11.83 -23.23 -23.87
CA THR A 242 -10.94 -23.99 -24.75
C THR A 242 -10.07 -23.13 -25.66
N ASP A 243 -10.41 -21.85 -25.86
CA ASP A 243 -9.65 -20.88 -26.67
C ASP A 243 -8.57 -20.12 -25.90
N GLY A 244 -8.45 -20.37 -24.59
CA GLY A 244 -7.43 -19.76 -23.72
C GLY A 244 -7.88 -18.47 -23.02
N ASP A 245 -9.07 -17.95 -23.33
CA ASP A 245 -9.65 -16.84 -22.59
C ASP A 245 -10.31 -17.31 -21.28
N ILE A 246 -10.46 -16.40 -20.31
CA ILE A 246 -11.17 -16.66 -19.05
C ILE A 246 -12.62 -16.22 -19.19
N LEU A 247 -13.57 -17.12 -18.94
CA LEU A 247 -14.99 -16.78 -18.80
C LEU A 247 -15.31 -16.57 -17.33
N LEU A 248 -15.63 -15.33 -16.96
CA LEU A 248 -16.16 -15.02 -15.63
C LEU A 248 -17.68 -15.03 -15.66
N HIS A 249 -18.27 -15.62 -14.62
CA HIS A 249 -19.67 -15.51 -14.26
C HIS A 249 -19.76 -14.72 -12.97
N TRP A 250 -20.72 -13.80 -12.87
CA TRP A 250 -20.94 -13.08 -11.63
C TRP A 250 -22.41 -12.80 -11.39
N THR A 251 -22.78 -12.74 -10.12
CA THR A 251 -24.17 -12.55 -9.71
C THR A 251 -24.22 -11.59 -8.53
N LYS A 252 -25.03 -10.53 -8.64
CA LYS A 252 -25.45 -9.73 -7.50
C LYS A 252 -26.52 -10.48 -6.74
N ALA A 253 -26.55 -10.41 -5.41
CA ALA A 253 -27.58 -11.06 -4.58
C ALA A 253 -29.00 -10.74 -5.10
N GLY A 254 -29.79 -11.80 -5.41
CA GLY A 254 -31.14 -11.67 -5.98
C GLY A 254 -31.22 -11.20 -7.45
N GLY A 255 -30.06 -10.99 -8.10
CA GLY A 255 -29.94 -10.56 -9.48
C GLY A 255 -29.82 -11.70 -10.49
N LYS A 256 -29.84 -11.36 -11.78
CA LYS A 256 -29.55 -12.31 -12.86
C LYS A 256 -28.04 -12.52 -12.99
N ALA A 257 -27.63 -13.77 -13.17
CA ALA A 257 -26.25 -14.10 -13.50
C ALA A 257 -25.82 -13.41 -14.79
N ARG A 258 -24.66 -12.75 -14.75
CA ARG A 258 -23.97 -12.11 -15.87
C ARG A 258 -22.72 -12.90 -16.21
N ARG A 259 -22.17 -12.68 -17.40
CA ARG A 259 -20.93 -13.31 -17.84
C ARG A 259 -20.13 -12.43 -18.80
N GLY A 260 -18.82 -12.61 -18.81
CA GLY A 260 -17.87 -11.84 -19.60
C GLY A 260 -16.58 -12.61 -19.84
N THR A 261 -15.90 -12.33 -20.95
CA THR A 261 -14.64 -12.99 -21.32
C THR A 261 -13.48 -12.00 -21.22
N PHE A 262 -12.37 -12.44 -20.63
CA PHE A 262 -11.18 -11.65 -20.33
C PHE A 262 -9.89 -12.39 -20.69
N ASP A 263 -8.84 -11.65 -21.07
CA ASP A 263 -7.52 -12.25 -21.35
C ASP A 263 -6.80 -12.63 -20.05
N TYR A 264 -6.97 -11.84 -19.00
CA TYR A 264 -6.35 -12.02 -17.68
C TYR A 264 -7.31 -11.64 -16.54
N VAL A 265 -7.07 -12.23 -15.38
CA VAL A 265 -7.70 -11.87 -14.10
C VAL A 265 -6.60 -11.38 -13.16
N LEU A 266 -6.64 -10.10 -12.80
CA LEU A 266 -5.82 -9.50 -11.76
C LEU A 266 -6.51 -9.67 -10.41
N VAL A 267 -5.90 -10.42 -9.50
CA VAL A 267 -6.39 -10.57 -8.12
C VAL A 267 -5.69 -9.52 -7.24
N ALA A 268 -6.50 -8.64 -6.66
CA ALA A 268 -6.12 -7.52 -5.80
C ALA A 268 -7.04 -7.42 -4.58
N THR A 269 -7.52 -8.56 -4.07
CA THR A 269 -8.45 -8.67 -2.94
C THR A 269 -7.82 -8.38 -1.58
N GLY A 270 -6.49 -8.34 -1.50
CA GLY A 270 -5.76 -8.07 -0.26
C GLY A 270 -4.41 -8.76 -0.24
N ARG A 271 -3.71 -8.55 0.87
CA ARG A 271 -2.44 -9.20 1.18
C ARG A 271 -2.52 -9.73 2.60
N THR A 272 -1.85 -10.84 2.86
CA THR A 272 -1.76 -11.44 4.20
C THR A 272 -0.30 -11.50 4.64
N PRO A 273 0.01 -11.28 5.93
CA PRO A 273 1.36 -11.46 6.46
C PRO A 273 2.01 -12.76 6.01
N ALA A 274 3.28 -12.68 5.59
CA ALA A 274 4.04 -13.84 5.12
C ALA A 274 4.69 -14.58 6.31
N LEU A 275 3.86 -15.21 7.14
CA LEU A 275 4.29 -15.90 8.36
C LEU A 275 4.37 -17.42 8.23
N ASP A 276 3.79 -17.97 7.16
CA ASP A 276 3.82 -19.39 6.85
C ASP A 276 5.25 -19.94 6.77
N GLY A 277 5.44 -21.14 7.33
CA GLY A 277 6.71 -21.84 7.29
C GLY A 277 7.80 -21.26 8.19
N LEU A 278 7.48 -20.24 9.01
CA LEU A 278 8.38 -19.77 10.08
C LEU A 278 8.37 -20.68 11.32
N ASP A 279 7.44 -21.64 11.42
CA ASP A 279 7.27 -22.52 12.58
C ASP A 279 7.11 -21.73 13.90
N LEU A 280 6.27 -20.69 13.89
CA LEU A 280 6.04 -19.77 15.02
C LEU A 280 5.62 -20.47 16.32
N ASN A 281 5.00 -21.65 16.23
CA ASN A 281 4.67 -22.51 17.38
C ASN A 281 5.92 -22.95 18.17
N LEU A 282 7.10 -22.98 17.54
CA LEU A 282 8.38 -23.28 18.20
C LEU A 282 9.04 -22.04 18.81
N ALA A 283 8.59 -20.83 18.44
CA ALA A 283 9.10 -19.56 18.96
C ALA A 283 8.61 -19.27 20.39
N GLY A 284 7.60 -20.00 20.88
CA GLY A 284 6.99 -19.76 22.19
C GLY A 284 6.19 -18.45 22.25
N LEU A 285 5.61 -18.03 21.12
CA LEU A 285 4.79 -16.83 21.01
C LEU A 285 3.30 -17.20 21.08
N ASP A 286 2.53 -16.36 21.77
CA ASP A 286 1.08 -16.36 21.63
C ASP A 286 0.71 -15.76 20.28
N CYS A 287 -0.14 -16.45 19.52
CA CYS A 287 -0.64 -15.98 18.23
C CYS A 287 -2.16 -15.75 18.32
N ASP A 288 -2.68 -14.85 17.49
CA ASP A 288 -4.11 -14.62 17.33
C ASP A 288 -4.79 -15.72 16.50
N GLU A 289 -6.08 -15.53 16.19
CA GLU A 289 -6.90 -16.50 15.45
C GLU A 289 -6.43 -16.73 14.02
N ASP A 290 -5.73 -15.75 13.44
CA ASP A 290 -5.15 -15.81 12.09
C ASP A 290 -3.71 -16.36 12.10
N GLY A 291 -3.18 -16.71 13.28
CA GLY A 291 -1.84 -17.25 13.45
C GLY A 291 -0.72 -16.21 13.48
N ALA A 292 -1.06 -14.91 13.58
CA ALA A 292 -0.08 -13.84 13.71
C ALA A 292 0.34 -13.63 15.17
N PRO A 293 1.64 -13.37 15.47
CA PRO A 293 2.08 -13.10 16.83
C PRO A 293 1.39 -11.89 17.46
N VAL A 294 0.86 -12.05 18.67
CA VAL A 294 0.31 -10.93 19.44
C VAL A 294 1.46 -10.01 19.87
N PHE A 295 1.39 -8.74 19.47
CA PHE A 295 2.46 -7.76 19.70
C PHE A 295 1.94 -6.44 20.28
N ASP A 296 2.85 -5.68 20.88
CA ASP A 296 2.61 -4.30 21.34
C ASP A 296 2.88 -3.31 20.20
N PRO A 297 1.86 -2.60 19.66
CA PRO A 297 2.04 -1.65 18.55
C PRO A 297 2.96 -0.46 18.84
N ASP A 298 3.16 -0.11 20.13
CA ASP A 298 4.06 0.98 20.51
C ASP A 298 5.54 0.56 20.44
N THR A 299 5.84 -0.72 20.67
CA THR A 299 7.23 -1.21 20.81
C THR A 299 7.62 -2.27 19.78
N LEU A 300 6.63 -2.81 19.06
CA LEU A 300 6.71 -3.91 18.09
C LEU A 300 7.13 -5.26 18.68
N ARG A 301 7.13 -5.38 20.00
CA ARG A 301 7.52 -6.60 20.71
C ARG A 301 6.39 -7.61 20.75
N CYS A 302 6.71 -8.87 20.45
CA CYS A 302 5.76 -9.99 20.57
C CYS A 302 5.72 -10.46 22.03
N GLY A 303 4.57 -10.29 22.70
CA GLY A 303 4.39 -10.63 24.12
C GLY A 303 5.51 -10.11 25.04
N GLN A 304 6.06 -10.99 25.88
CA GLN A 304 7.22 -10.71 26.73
C GLN A 304 8.51 -11.39 26.23
N SER A 305 8.57 -11.72 24.93
CA SER A 305 9.71 -12.41 24.31
C SER A 305 10.88 -11.44 24.00
N THR A 306 11.92 -11.92 23.32
CA THR A 306 12.93 -11.09 22.65
C THR A 306 12.70 -11.05 21.12
N ILE A 307 11.47 -11.31 20.68
CA ILE A 307 11.05 -11.34 19.29
C ILE A 307 10.21 -10.09 18.98
N PHE A 308 10.46 -9.50 17.83
CA PHE A 308 9.81 -8.29 17.32
C PHE A 308 9.24 -8.56 15.93
N ILE A 309 8.19 -7.84 15.55
CA ILE A 309 7.54 -7.98 14.24
C ILE A 309 7.29 -6.61 13.60
N ALA A 310 7.73 -6.42 12.35
CA ALA A 310 7.78 -5.11 11.70
C ALA A 310 7.42 -5.14 10.21
N GLY A 311 6.87 -4.03 9.72
CA GLY A 311 6.38 -3.88 8.36
C GLY A 311 5.12 -4.71 8.10
N ASP A 312 4.83 -5.00 6.83
CA ASP A 312 3.62 -5.75 6.45
C ASP A 312 3.49 -7.14 7.13
N ALA A 313 4.53 -7.65 7.79
CA ALA A 313 4.47 -8.89 8.57
C ALA A 313 3.57 -8.77 9.82
N ASN A 314 3.30 -7.56 10.32
CA ASN A 314 2.44 -7.34 11.49
C ASN A 314 1.05 -6.76 11.15
N ASP A 315 0.83 -6.42 9.88
CA ASP A 315 -0.39 -5.78 9.36
C ASP A 315 -0.83 -4.47 10.05
N ASP A 316 -0.01 -3.87 10.92
CA ASP A 316 -0.25 -2.51 11.45
C ASP A 316 0.30 -1.48 10.46
N ARG A 317 -0.61 -0.83 9.73
CA ARG A 317 -0.32 0.23 8.76
C ARG A 317 0.62 -0.24 7.64
N PRO A 318 0.18 -1.15 6.76
CA PRO A 318 0.99 -1.76 5.71
C PRO A 318 1.30 -0.79 4.55
N VAL A 319 2.07 0.26 4.83
CA VAL A 319 2.57 1.26 3.88
C VAL A 319 4.07 1.44 4.05
N LEU A 320 4.76 1.74 2.96
CA LEU A 320 6.23 1.69 2.87
C LEU A 320 6.96 2.49 3.97
N HIS A 321 6.55 3.74 4.20
CA HIS A 321 7.24 4.61 5.15
C HIS A 321 7.05 4.12 6.60
N GLU A 322 5.88 3.56 6.92
CA GLU A 322 5.62 2.94 8.23
C GLU A 322 6.45 1.67 8.39
N ALA A 323 6.59 0.84 7.35
CA ALA A 323 7.42 -0.35 7.39
C ALA A 323 8.90 -0.02 7.69
N SER A 324 9.46 1.02 7.05
CA SER A 324 10.82 1.47 7.35
C SER A 324 10.97 1.96 8.80
N LEU A 325 10.06 2.80 9.27
CA LEU A 325 10.08 3.36 10.63
C LEU A 325 9.90 2.28 11.70
N GLN A 326 9.02 1.31 11.44
CA GLN A 326 8.86 0.15 12.29
C GLN A 326 10.13 -0.72 12.30
N GLY A 327 10.76 -0.93 11.14
CA GLY A 327 12.04 -1.61 11.04
C GLY A 327 13.12 -0.97 11.91
N GLU A 328 13.31 0.35 11.80
CA GLU A 328 14.27 1.10 12.63
C GLU A 328 13.99 0.94 14.13
N LEU A 329 12.72 1.01 14.54
CA LEU A 329 12.31 0.83 15.93
C LEU A 329 12.57 -0.60 16.41
N ALA A 330 12.15 -1.61 15.64
CA ALA A 330 12.34 -3.02 15.98
C ALA A 330 13.83 -3.37 16.06
N GLY A 331 14.67 -2.86 15.14
CA GLY A 331 16.12 -3.05 15.18
C GLY A 331 16.77 -2.49 16.45
N ARG A 332 16.42 -1.25 16.85
CA ARG A 332 16.92 -0.65 18.10
C ARG A 332 16.42 -1.41 19.33
N ASN A 333 15.14 -1.75 19.37
CA ASN A 333 14.53 -2.46 20.48
C ASN A 333 15.08 -3.89 20.63
N ALA A 334 15.40 -4.58 19.53
CA ALA A 334 16.03 -5.89 19.55
C ALA A 334 17.42 -5.87 20.22
N VAL A 335 18.18 -4.79 20.05
CA VAL A 335 19.47 -4.61 20.73
C VAL A 335 19.30 -4.28 22.21
N HIS A 336 18.37 -3.38 22.54
CA HIS A 336 18.24 -2.75 23.87
C HIS A 336 17.26 -3.44 24.83
N ALA A 337 16.54 -4.47 24.39
CA ALA A 337 15.65 -5.24 25.24
C ALA A 337 16.34 -5.67 26.56
N PRO A 338 15.67 -5.54 27.72
CA PRO A 338 14.24 -5.21 27.89
C PRO A 338 13.92 -3.71 27.97
N LYS A 339 14.90 -2.80 27.80
CA LYS A 339 14.64 -1.35 27.81
C LYS A 339 14.19 -0.90 26.43
N LEU A 340 12.88 -0.86 26.23
CA LEU A 340 12.25 -0.57 24.93
C LEU A 340 12.01 0.93 24.73
N GLU A 341 12.25 1.38 23.52
CA GLU A 341 11.74 2.65 23.00
C GLU A 341 10.31 2.47 22.48
N LYS A 342 9.53 3.54 22.57
CA LYS A 342 8.21 3.61 21.96
C LYS A 342 8.27 4.34 20.63
N ARG A 343 7.36 3.96 19.73
CA ARG A 343 7.12 4.63 18.47
C ARG A 343 6.83 6.12 18.66
N ALA A 344 7.41 6.95 17.80
CA ALA A 344 7.10 8.36 17.75
C ALA A 344 5.63 8.56 17.32
N PRO A 345 4.88 9.50 17.92
CA PRO A 345 3.51 9.76 17.53
C PRO A 345 3.48 10.35 16.11
N MET A 346 3.09 9.54 15.14
CA MET A 346 2.87 9.96 13.75
C MET A 346 1.45 9.60 13.32
N PRO A 347 0.74 10.53 12.66
CA PRO A 347 -0.57 10.22 12.11
C PRO A 347 -0.46 9.13 11.06
N ARG A 348 -1.50 8.30 10.94
CA ARG A 348 -1.62 7.39 9.78
C ARG A 348 -1.70 8.27 8.53
N MET A 349 -1.06 7.83 7.46
CA MET A 349 -1.16 8.48 6.16
C MET A 349 -1.15 7.43 5.06
N ALA A 350 -2.12 7.50 4.16
CA ALA A 350 -2.22 6.63 2.99
C ALA A 350 -2.61 7.45 1.76
N VAL A 351 -2.14 7.03 0.59
CA VAL A 351 -2.44 7.65 -0.70
C VAL A 351 -2.77 6.55 -1.71
N VAL A 352 -3.86 6.74 -2.46
CA VAL A 352 -4.24 5.94 -3.63
C VAL A 352 -4.06 6.83 -4.85
N TYR A 353 -3.18 6.40 -5.76
CA TYR A 353 -2.76 7.18 -6.92
C TYR A 353 -3.73 6.98 -8.10
N SER A 354 -5.00 7.29 -7.88
CA SER A 354 -6.09 7.11 -8.84
C SER A 354 -6.19 8.25 -9.86
N ASP A 355 -5.60 9.41 -9.60
CA ASP A 355 -5.63 10.58 -10.48
C ASP A 355 -7.03 10.95 -11.06
N PRO A 356 -7.87 11.71 -10.35
CA PRO A 356 -7.55 12.42 -9.10
C PRO A 356 -7.22 11.45 -7.97
N ASP A 357 -6.25 11.82 -7.14
CA ASP A 357 -5.75 10.94 -6.10
C ASP A 357 -6.70 10.94 -4.90
N ILE A 358 -6.60 9.91 -4.08
CA ILE A 358 -7.29 9.79 -2.79
C ILE A 358 -6.21 9.78 -1.72
N ALA A 359 -6.43 10.49 -0.61
CA ALA A 359 -5.55 10.42 0.54
C ALA A 359 -6.34 10.38 1.84
N SER A 360 -5.81 9.67 2.82
CA SER A 360 -6.34 9.63 4.18
C SER A 360 -5.23 9.96 5.16
N VAL A 361 -5.53 10.83 6.12
CA VAL A 361 -4.64 11.23 7.21
C VAL A 361 -5.38 11.08 8.53
N GLY A 362 -4.72 10.52 9.55
CA GLY A 362 -5.28 10.42 10.90
C GLY A 362 -6.13 9.17 11.13
N PRO A 363 -7.19 9.23 11.96
CA PRO A 363 -7.92 8.03 12.41
C PRO A 363 -8.79 7.34 11.36
N GLY A 364 -9.00 7.93 10.17
CA GLY A 364 -10.04 7.51 9.23
C GLY A 364 -11.43 7.94 9.69
N TRP A 365 -12.46 7.81 8.84
CA TRP A 365 -13.84 8.08 9.24
C TRP A 365 -14.42 6.95 10.10
N ASP A 366 -15.09 7.31 11.19
CA ASP A 366 -15.82 6.39 12.07
C ASP A 366 -17.08 7.11 12.58
N ASP A 367 -18.27 6.53 12.35
CA ASP A 367 -19.55 7.21 12.65
C ASP A 367 -19.75 7.46 14.16
N ASP A 368 -19.25 6.58 15.02
CA ASP A 368 -19.36 6.73 16.47
C ASP A 368 -18.43 7.84 16.98
N ALA A 369 -17.19 7.86 16.49
CA ALA A 369 -16.18 8.85 16.83
C ALA A 369 -16.49 10.23 16.22
N ALA A 370 -17.11 10.27 15.05
CA ALA A 370 -17.46 11.51 14.34
C ALA A 370 -18.37 12.43 15.16
N ASN A 371 -19.14 11.90 16.12
CA ASN A 371 -19.93 12.70 17.06
C ASN A 371 -19.08 13.66 17.91
N GLY A 372 -17.79 13.35 18.10
CA GLY A 372 -16.83 14.19 18.81
C GLY A 372 -16.03 15.13 17.89
N TRP A 373 -16.32 15.14 16.59
CA TRP A 373 -15.53 15.85 15.58
C TRP A 373 -16.30 17.03 14.97
N ILE A 374 -15.55 17.98 14.44
CA ILE A 374 -16.02 19.03 13.53
C ILE A 374 -15.40 18.73 12.18
N VAL A 375 -16.19 18.86 11.11
CA VAL A 375 -15.76 18.51 9.75
C VAL A 375 -15.83 19.73 8.86
N GLY A 376 -14.67 20.17 8.37
CA GLY A 376 -14.57 21.19 7.32
C GLY A 376 -14.56 20.57 5.93
N CYS A 377 -15.26 21.19 4.99
CA CYS A 377 -15.44 20.69 3.63
C CYS A 377 -14.95 21.68 2.57
N SER A 378 -14.42 21.17 1.46
CA SER A 378 -14.14 21.94 0.23
C SER A 378 -14.33 21.07 -1.01
N ASP A 379 -15.08 21.54 -1.99
CA ASP A 379 -15.41 20.83 -3.25
C ASP A 379 -15.03 21.61 -4.54
N ASP A 380 -14.59 22.86 -4.41
CA ASP A 380 -14.14 23.68 -5.54
C ASP A 380 -12.67 24.11 -5.40
N VAL A 381 -11.90 23.88 -6.47
CA VAL A 381 -10.48 24.21 -6.55
C VAL A 381 -10.24 24.99 -7.83
N GLY A 382 -10.10 26.32 -7.72
CA GLY A 382 -9.88 27.19 -8.89
C GLY A 382 -8.69 26.75 -9.76
N ARG A 383 -7.61 26.24 -9.15
CA ARG A 383 -6.47 25.69 -9.88
C ARG A 383 -6.82 24.42 -10.67
N ALA A 384 -7.63 23.52 -10.13
CA ALA A 384 -8.07 22.31 -10.84
C ALA A 384 -8.83 22.68 -12.12
N ARG A 385 -9.67 23.72 -12.06
CA ARG A 385 -10.38 24.24 -13.23
C ARG A 385 -9.45 24.82 -14.30
N VAL A 386 -8.39 25.53 -13.90
CA VAL A 386 -7.36 26.02 -14.84
C VAL A 386 -6.67 24.84 -15.53
N ASP A 387 -6.34 23.80 -14.77
CA ASP A 387 -5.67 22.60 -15.28
C ASP A 387 -6.62 21.62 -15.99
N GLY A 388 -7.93 21.92 -16.07
CA GLY A 388 -8.93 21.04 -16.67
C GLY A 388 -9.15 19.71 -15.94
N ARG A 389 -8.82 19.65 -14.64
CA ARG A 389 -8.91 18.44 -13.80
C ARG A 389 -10.18 18.46 -12.93
N PRO A 390 -10.75 17.30 -12.58
CA PRO A 390 -11.84 17.23 -11.61
C PRO A 390 -11.40 17.82 -10.26
N SER A 391 -12.18 18.74 -9.68
CA SER A 391 -11.83 19.44 -8.42
C SER A 391 -11.73 18.50 -7.21
N GLY A 392 -12.57 17.46 -7.16
CA GLY A 392 -12.63 16.52 -6.04
C GLY A 392 -13.35 17.09 -4.82
N ILE A 393 -13.11 16.50 -3.64
CA ILE A 393 -13.67 16.93 -2.36
C ILE A 393 -12.66 16.65 -1.22
N LEU A 394 -12.48 17.62 -0.33
CA LEU A 394 -11.65 17.48 0.88
C LEU A 394 -12.55 17.55 2.11
N ARG A 395 -12.42 16.57 3.00
CA ARG A 395 -13.05 16.57 4.33
C ARG A 395 -11.99 16.48 5.41
N VAL A 396 -11.87 17.54 6.20
CA VAL A 396 -10.86 17.70 7.24
C VAL A 396 -11.52 17.64 8.60
N TYR A 397 -10.96 16.88 9.52
CA TYR A 397 -11.52 16.59 10.84
C TYR A 397 -10.73 17.30 11.94
N ALA A 398 -11.45 17.83 12.93
CA ALA A 398 -10.86 18.36 14.16
C ALA A 398 -11.67 17.94 15.38
N GLY A 399 -11.02 17.87 16.55
CA GLY A 399 -11.72 17.62 17.82
C GLY A 399 -12.70 18.75 18.13
N ALA A 400 -13.95 18.43 18.44
CA ALA A 400 -14.97 19.43 18.73
C ALA A 400 -14.67 20.24 20.00
N ARG A 401 -13.93 19.65 20.94
CA ARG A 401 -13.63 20.27 22.24
C ARG A 401 -12.44 21.22 22.20
N ASP A 402 -11.35 20.82 21.57
CA ASP A 402 -10.07 21.52 21.60
C ASP A 402 -9.69 22.15 20.25
N GLY A 403 -10.40 21.78 19.19
CA GLY A 403 -10.19 22.28 17.84
C GLY A 403 -8.91 21.81 17.17
N VAL A 404 -8.22 20.84 17.76
CA VAL A 404 -6.98 20.25 17.22
C VAL A 404 -7.33 19.40 16.01
N LEU A 405 -6.56 19.55 14.92
CA LEU A 405 -6.73 18.75 13.72
C LEU A 405 -6.46 17.28 14.01
N LEU A 406 -7.38 16.42 13.60
CA LEU A 406 -7.29 14.97 13.75
C LEU A 406 -6.80 14.30 12.47
N GLY A 407 -7.12 14.87 11.31
CA GLY A 407 -6.90 14.21 10.03
C GLY A 407 -7.90 14.65 8.97
N GLY A 408 -8.14 13.79 7.99
CA GLY A 408 -9.09 14.03 6.93
C GLY A 408 -9.01 12.98 5.83
N GLU A 409 -10.06 12.90 5.03
CA GLU A 409 -10.09 12.17 3.77
C GLU A 409 -10.20 13.17 2.62
N LEU A 410 -9.29 13.05 1.66
CA LEU A 410 -9.07 14.00 0.58
C LEU A 410 -9.20 13.25 -0.75
N PHE A 411 -9.96 13.80 -1.67
CA PHE A 411 -10.05 13.32 -3.04
C PHE A 411 -9.87 14.51 -3.98
N GLY A 412 -8.95 14.43 -4.94
CA GLY A 412 -8.72 15.56 -5.85
C GLY A 412 -7.34 15.58 -6.49
N PRO A 413 -7.04 16.63 -7.26
CA PRO A 413 -5.75 16.79 -7.89
C PRO A 413 -4.68 17.12 -6.85
N ASP A 414 -3.54 16.45 -6.95
CA ASP A 414 -2.35 16.70 -6.14
C ASP A 414 -2.59 16.50 -4.62
N VAL A 415 -3.62 15.72 -4.24
CA VAL A 415 -3.92 15.50 -2.82
C VAL A 415 -2.86 14.69 -2.09
N GLU A 416 -2.00 13.99 -2.82
CA GLU A 416 -0.78 13.39 -2.26
C GLU A 416 0.12 14.43 -1.57
N HIS A 417 0.20 15.66 -2.10
CA HIS A 417 0.98 16.75 -1.49
C HIS A 417 0.22 17.40 -0.33
N LEU A 418 -1.08 17.61 -0.50
CA LEU A 418 -1.98 18.13 0.55
C LEU A 418 -1.98 17.22 1.79
N ALA A 419 -1.93 15.91 1.59
CA ALA A 419 -1.87 14.92 2.66
C ALA A 419 -0.61 15.08 3.52
N HIS A 420 0.55 15.39 2.93
CA HIS A 420 1.77 15.67 3.68
C HIS A 420 1.63 16.92 4.55
N LEU A 421 1.06 18.01 4.01
CA LEU A 421 0.81 19.23 4.76
C LEU A 421 -0.15 18.99 5.94
N LEU A 422 -1.23 18.24 5.70
CA LEU A 422 -2.20 17.89 6.74
C LEU A 422 -1.58 16.96 7.80
N ALA A 423 -0.81 15.95 7.39
CA ALA A 423 -0.13 15.04 8.31
C ALA A 423 0.83 15.79 9.23
N TRP A 424 1.59 16.76 8.71
CA TRP A 424 2.47 17.59 9.54
C TRP A 424 1.68 18.45 10.53
N ALA A 425 0.59 19.08 10.09
CA ALA A 425 -0.28 19.87 10.96
C ALA A 425 -0.87 19.02 12.11
N VAL A 426 -1.33 17.79 11.80
CA VAL A 426 -1.83 16.83 12.79
C VAL A 426 -0.73 16.39 13.76
N GLN A 427 0.46 16.04 13.24
CA GLN A 427 1.60 15.64 14.07
C GLN A 427 2.06 16.76 15.03
N LEU A 428 1.99 18.01 14.57
CA LEU A 428 2.30 19.21 15.37
C LEU A 428 1.13 19.68 16.25
N LYS A 429 0.00 18.95 16.26
CA LYS A 429 -1.22 19.25 17.04
C LYS A 429 -1.76 20.65 16.80
N MET A 430 -1.69 21.10 15.54
CA MET A 430 -2.19 22.41 15.13
C MET A 430 -3.72 22.42 15.08
N THR A 431 -4.32 23.58 15.35
CA THR A 431 -5.73 23.85 15.07
C THR A 431 -5.92 24.37 13.65
N ALA A 432 -7.16 24.41 13.15
CA ALA A 432 -7.44 25.04 11.86
C ALA A 432 -7.00 26.52 11.81
N LYS A 433 -7.12 27.26 12.92
CA LYS A 433 -6.67 28.65 13.01
C LYS A 433 -5.16 28.79 12.88
N ASP A 434 -4.40 27.87 13.48
CA ASP A 434 -2.93 27.87 13.38
C ASP A 434 -2.48 27.65 11.94
N VAL A 435 -3.09 26.70 11.24
CA VAL A 435 -2.76 26.43 9.83
C VAL A 435 -3.21 27.57 8.93
N LEU A 436 -4.37 28.19 9.17
CA LEU A 436 -4.85 29.34 8.40
C LEU A 436 -3.97 30.60 8.56
N ALA A 437 -3.13 30.66 9.60
CA ALA A 437 -2.13 31.72 9.76
C ALA A 437 -0.85 31.48 8.94
N LEU A 438 -0.69 30.29 8.33
CA LEU A 438 0.42 29.97 7.44
C LEU A 438 0.14 30.43 5.99
N PRO A 439 1.18 30.55 5.15
CA PRO A 439 1.02 30.96 3.76
C PRO A 439 0.27 29.93 2.90
N PHE A 440 -0.70 30.42 2.12
CA PHE A 440 -1.30 29.70 0.99
C PHE A 440 -1.11 30.56 -0.26
N TYR A 441 -0.43 30.03 -1.27
CA TYR A 441 -0.16 30.76 -2.51
C TYR A 441 -1.39 30.78 -3.42
N HIS A 442 -1.36 31.57 -4.49
CA HIS A 442 -2.46 31.66 -5.46
C HIS A 442 -1.94 31.77 -6.91
N PRO A 443 -2.53 31.06 -7.90
CA PRO A 443 -3.54 29.99 -7.74
C PRO A 443 -2.90 28.61 -7.54
N THR A 444 -3.26 27.90 -6.47
CA THR A 444 -2.75 26.54 -6.18
C THR A 444 -3.83 25.60 -5.65
N THR A 445 -3.55 24.29 -5.64
CA THR A 445 -4.49 23.28 -5.10
C THR A 445 -4.59 23.37 -3.57
N GLU A 446 -3.55 23.87 -2.87
CA GLU A 446 -3.58 24.10 -1.42
C GLU A 446 -4.68 25.06 -0.96
N GLU A 447 -5.19 25.91 -1.86
CA GLU A 447 -6.33 26.78 -1.56
C GLU A 447 -7.62 26.00 -1.23
N SER A 448 -7.76 24.75 -1.68
CA SER A 448 -8.88 23.87 -1.31
C SER A 448 -8.82 23.46 0.17
N LEU A 449 -7.62 23.10 0.64
CA LEU A 449 -7.37 22.84 2.05
C LEU A 449 -7.64 24.09 2.89
N ARG A 450 -7.22 25.28 2.40
CA ARG A 450 -7.56 26.55 3.06
C ARG A 450 -9.07 26.75 3.20
N THR A 451 -9.86 26.41 2.18
CA THR A 451 -11.33 26.51 2.22
C THR A 451 -11.91 25.55 3.24
N ALA A 452 -11.50 24.27 3.24
CA ALA A 452 -11.95 23.28 4.22
C ALA A 452 -11.60 23.71 5.66
N LEU A 453 -10.40 24.24 5.89
CA LEU A 453 -9.98 24.76 7.19
C LEU A 453 -10.79 25.98 7.64
N ARG A 454 -11.22 26.85 6.73
CA ARG A 454 -12.10 28.00 7.04
C ARG A 454 -13.48 27.54 7.47
N ASP A 455 -14.06 26.61 6.72
CA ASP A 455 -15.34 25.99 7.07
C ASP A 455 -15.28 25.36 8.48
N LEU A 456 -14.22 24.60 8.75
CA LEU A 456 -13.95 24.05 10.07
C LEU A 456 -13.86 25.13 11.17
N ALA A 457 -13.09 26.20 10.93
CA ALA A 457 -12.87 27.27 11.89
C ALA A 457 -14.12 28.13 12.15
N ASP A 458 -15.05 28.22 11.19
CA ASP A 458 -16.32 28.93 11.35
C ASP A 458 -17.31 28.11 12.20
N GLN A 459 -17.32 26.79 12.05
CA GLN A 459 -18.11 25.89 12.91
C GLN A 459 -17.68 25.93 14.39
N GLN A 460 -16.40 26.22 14.68
CA GLN A 460 -15.90 26.39 16.06
C GLN A 460 -16.31 27.71 16.73
N LYS A 461 -16.86 28.67 15.99
CA LYS A 461 -17.30 29.97 16.54
C LYS A 461 -18.75 29.93 17.02
N GLY A 462 -19.55 28.99 16.51
CA GLY A 462 -20.91 28.71 16.96
C GLY A 462 -20.90 27.76 18.15
#